data_AF-A0A7C1KX75-F1
#
_entry.id   AF-A0A7C1KX75-F1
#
_cell.length_a   1.000
_cell.length_b   1.000
_cell.length_c   1.000
_cell.angle_alpha   90.00
_cell.angle_beta   90.00
_cell.angle_gamma   90.00
#
_symmetry.space_group_name_H-M   'P 1'
#
loop_
_entity.id
_entity.type
_entity.pdbx_description
1 polymer ?
#
loop_
_entity_poly.entity_id
_entity_poly.type
_entity_poly.pdbx_seq_one_letter_code
_entity_poly.pdbx_strand_id
1 'polypeptide(L)'
;AAEIGKTVDDAYKDVGFILEERYGEVYTGLEEIIIEGKSALEGVPEEWIEPVVKVAGENIVLPTVEIEGFVELQIKSGDGVLKIKEALKEAQSVTTDQDVKLEISYLSPPRYRVHVTAPDYKSAEDVIRQSAEKAVEYIIAHGGEGRFIRDAK
;
A
#
# COMPACT_ATOMS: atom_id res chain seq x y z
N ALA A 1 -3.86 22.43 17.41
CA ALA A 1 -4.04 23.73 18.12
C ALA A 1 -5.50 23.97 18.45
N ALA A 2 -6.37 24.22 17.45
CA ALA A 2 -7.78 24.51 17.66
C ALA A 2 -8.54 23.42 18.45
N GLU A 3 -8.29 22.14 18.17
CA GLU A 3 -8.96 21.01 18.84
C GLU A 3 -8.66 20.92 20.35
N ILE A 4 -7.50 21.42 20.80
CA ILE A 4 -7.06 21.39 22.20
C ILE A 4 -6.98 22.79 22.83
N GLY A 5 -7.57 23.81 22.20
CA GLY A 5 -7.62 25.17 22.74
C GLY A 5 -6.28 25.90 22.84
N LYS A 6 -5.29 25.50 22.04
CA LYS A 6 -3.94 26.11 21.97
C LYS A 6 -3.83 27.08 20.79
N THR A 7 -2.84 27.97 20.83
CA THR A 7 -2.54 28.89 19.73
C THR A 7 -1.72 28.23 18.63
N VAL A 8 -1.59 28.91 17.48
CA VAL A 8 -0.69 28.48 16.40
C VAL A 8 0.77 28.58 16.84
N ASP A 9 1.12 29.60 17.63
CA ASP A 9 2.46 29.78 18.19
C ASP A 9 2.84 28.62 19.12
N ASP A 10 1.90 28.16 19.95
CA ASP A 10 2.10 26.95 20.78
C ASP A 10 2.34 25.72 19.91
N ALA A 11 1.62 25.57 18.79
CA ALA A 11 1.84 24.44 17.88
C ALA A 11 3.22 24.46 17.21
N TYR A 12 3.71 25.64 16.80
CA TYR A 12 5.07 25.78 16.28
C TYR A 12 6.11 25.46 17.35
N LYS A 13 5.93 25.98 18.56
CA LYS A 13 6.90 25.80 19.66
C LYS A 13 6.95 24.36 20.17
N ASP A 14 5.79 23.76 20.42
CA ASP A 14 5.66 22.49 21.12
C ASP A 14 5.65 21.28 20.16
N VAL A 15 5.50 21.52 18.84
CA VAL A 15 5.48 20.46 17.83
C VAL A 15 6.40 20.81 16.66
N GLY A 16 6.17 21.95 16.00
CA GLY A 16 6.86 22.34 14.76
C GLY A 16 8.37 22.33 14.87
N PHE A 17 8.95 23.06 15.83
CA PHE A 17 10.41 23.13 16.01
C PHE A 17 11.03 21.80 16.42
N ILE A 18 10.31 20.97 17.19
CA ILE A 18 10.80 19.63 17.55
C ILE A 18 10.87 18.74 16.32
N LEU A 19 9.83 18.76 15.47
CA LEU A 19 9.84 18.02 14.21
C LEU A 19 10.93 18.54 13.25
N GLU A 20 11.08 19.86 13.13
CA GLU A 20 12.11 20.48 12.29
C GLU A 20 13.53 20.14 12.78
N GLU A 21 13.78 20.17 14.09
CA GLU A 21 15.09 19.83 14.67
C GLU A 21 15.44 18.35 14.44
N ARG A 22 14.46 17.44 14.55
CA ARG A 22 14.68 16.00 14.38
C ARG A 22 14.76 15.57 12.91
N TYR A 23 13.92 16.13 12.05
CA TYR A 23 13.70 15.64 10.68
C TYR A 23 14.12 16.64 9.60
N GLY A 24 14.63 17.81 9.99
CA GLY A 24 15.07 18.88 9.09
C GLY A 24 13.94 19.76 8.59
N GLU A 25 12.77 19.19 8.29
CA GLU A 25 11.57 19.91 7.88
C GLU A 25 10.34 19.39 8.65
N VAL A 26 9.43 20.31 8.99
CA VAL A 26 8.19 19.97 9.71
C VAL A 26 7.36 18.96 8.91
N TYR A 27 7.27 19.11 7.59
CA TYR A 27 6.47 18.23 6.74
C TYR A 27 7.01 16.80 6.73
N THR A 28 8.33 16.63 6.62
CA THR A 28 9.00 15.33 6.78
C THR A 28 8.68 14.72 8.14
N GLY A 29 8.72 15.52 9.21
CA GLY A 29 8.33 15.03 10.54
C GLY A 29 6.86 14.56 10.61
N LEU A 30 5.95 15.14 9.82
CA LEU A 30 4.57 14.65 9.72
C LEU A 30 4.45 13.36 8.91
N GLU A 31 5.31 13.15 7.90
CA GLU A 31 5.40 11.88 7.16
C GLU A 31 5.89 10.75 8.09
N GLU A 32 6.89 11.02 8.92
CA GLU A 32 7.40 10.05 9.91
C GLU A 32 6.35 9.64 10.95
N ILE A 33 5.38 10.50 11.25
CA ILE A 33 4.23 10.14 12.09
C ILE A 33 3.35 9.07 11.43
N ILE A 34 3.28 9.05 10.09
CA ILE A 34 2.54 7.99 9.37
C ILE A 34 3.30 6.67 9.43
N ILE A 35 4.63 6.73 9.32
CA ILE A 35 5.51 5.55 9.26
C ILE A 35 5.69 4.93 10.65
N GLU A 36 6.09 5.74 11.64
CA GLU A 36 6.46 5.26 12.97
C GLU A 36 5.36 5.50 14.03
N GLY A 37 4.31 6.25 13.69
CA GLY A 37 3.26 6.58 14.64
C GLY A 37 3.76 7.51 15.75
N LYS A 38 3.47 7.16 17.01
CA LYS A 38 3.76 8.02 18.17
C LYS A 38 5.26 8.16 18.45
N SER A 39 6.12 7.24 18.01
CA SER A 39 7.57 7.35 18.25
C SER A 39 8.20 8.50 17.47
N ALA A 40 7.58 8.94 16.37
CA ALA A 40 8.02 10.11 15.63
C ALA A 40 7.88 11.41 16.45
N LEU A 41 7.05 11.40 17.49
CA LEU A 41 6.73 12.54 18.35
C LEU A 41 7.53 12.56 19.66
N GLU A 42 8.69 11.89 19.73
CA GLU A 42 9.56 11.98 20.90
C GLU A 42 9.95 13.45 21.18
N GLY A 43 9.76 13.89 22.43
CA GLY A 43 10.01 15.27 22.85
C GLY A 43 8.81 16.21 22.69
N VAL A 44 7.78 15.82 21.94
CA VAL A 44 6.51 16.56 21.84
C VAL A 44 5.68 16.34 23.11
N PRO A 45 5.07 17.37 23.71
CA PRO A 45 4.26 17.21 24.92
C PRO A 45 3.07 16.28 24.68
N GLU A 46 2.75 15.45 25.69
CA GLU A 46 1.75 14.38 25.59
C GLU A 46 0.37 14.87 25.12
N GLU A 47 -0.04 16.09 25.50
CA GLU A 47 -1.30 16.72 25.07
C GLU A 47 -1.41 16.94 23.55
N TRP A 48 -0.27 16.98 22.84
CA TRP A 48 -0.20 17.15 21.39
C TRP A 48 -0.15 15.83 20.64
N ILE A 49 0.17 14.71 21.28
CA ILE A 49 0.46 13.44 20.58
C ILE A 49 -0.76 12.92 19.81
N GLU A 50 -1.87 12.62 20.49
CA GLU A 50 -3.06 12.08 19.82
C GLU A 50 -3.64 13.02 18.75
N PRO A 51 -3.81 14.34 19.02
CA PRO A 51 -4.32 15.26 18.01
C PRO A 51 -3.43 15.35 16.77
N VAL A 52 -2.11 15.38 16.94
CA VAL A 52 -1.18 15.47 15.81
C VAL A 52 -1.17 14.17 15.01
N VAL A 53 -1.14 13.01 15.66
CA VAL A 53 -1.23 11.69 14.98
C VAL A 53 -2.50 11.60 14.15
N LYS A 54 -3.64 11.99 14.74
CA LYS A 54 -4.93 12.00 14.04
C LYS A 54 -4.91 12.91 12.81
N VAL A 55 -4.49 14.17 12.99
CA VAL A 55 -4.46 15.15 11.88
C VAL A 55 -3.47 14.73 10.80
N ALA A 56 -2.30 14.22 11.17
CA ALA A 56 -1.33 13.68 10.23
C ALA A 56 -1.94 12.52 9.43
N GLY A 57 -2.53 11.52 10.10
CA GLY A 57 -3.15 10.36 9.45
C GLY A 57 -4.31 10.70 8.50
N GLU A 58 -5.01 11.82 8.75
CA GLU A 58 -6.09 12.28 7.87
C GLU A 58 -5.61 13.09 6.66
N ASN A 59 -4.44 13.72 6.73
CA ASN A 59 -4.03 14.76 5.77
C ASN A 59 -2.69 14.51 5.08
N ILE A 60 -1.85 13.61 5.59
CA ILE A 60 -0.53 13.31 5.06
C ILE A 60 -0.59 12.01 4.28
N VAL A 61 -0.16 12.08 3.03
CA VAL A 61 -0.06 10.94 2.13
C VAL A 61 1.40 10.73 1.81
N LEU A 62 1.91 9.54 2.14
CA LEU A 62 3.28 9.16 1.78
C LEU A 62 3.39 9.06 0.25
N PRO A 63 4.51 9.51 -0.35
CA PRO A 63 4.75 9.31 -1.76
C PRO A 63 4.77 7.81 -2.10
N THR A 64 3.93 7.40 -3.05
CA THR A 64 3.88 6.02 -3.55
C THR A 64 3.94 5.98 -5.06
N VAL A 65 4.36 4.84 -5.61
CA VAL A 65 4.22 4.50 -7.02
C VAL A 65 3.08 3.51 -7.21
N GLU A 66 2.42 3.60 -8.36
CA GLU A 66 1.36 2.67 -8.76
C GLU A 66 1.73 2.02 -10.08
N ILE A 67 1.57 0.70 -10.15
CA ILE A 67 1.76 -0.06 -11.39
C ILE A 67 0.60 -1.02 -11.61
N GLU A 68 0.34 -1.29 -12.89
CA GLU A 68 -0.74 -2.20 -13.31
C GLU A 68 -0.22 -3.29 -14.24
N GLY A 69 -0.79 -4.47 -14.10
CA GLY A 69 -0.59 -5.61 -14.99
C GLY A 69 -1.86 -6.45 -15.05
N PHE A 70 -1.88 -7.41 -15.95
CA PHE A 70 -3.04 -8.27 -16.13
C PHE A 70 -2.62 -9.74 -16.13
N VAL A 71 -3.40 -10.56 -15.43
CA VAL A 71 -3.33 -12.01 -15.60
C VAL A 71 -4.52 -12.47 -16.41
N GLU A 72 -4.27 -13.23 -17.46
CA GLU A 72 -5.29 -13.97 -18.19
C GLU A 72 -5.31 -15.40 -17.67
N LEU A 73 -6.42 -15.84 -17.10
CA LEU A 73 -6.60 -17.19 -16.54
C LEU A 73 -7.82 -17.86 -17.17
N GLN A 74 -7.62 -19.05 -17.72
CA GLN A 74 -8.67 -19.81 -18.41
C GLN A 74 -8.61 -21.29 -18.01
N ILE A 75 -9.78 -21.89 -17.81
CA ILE A 75 -9.89 -23.32 -17.52
C ILE A 75 -11.23 -23.86 -18.03
N LYS A 76 -11.19 -25.05 -18.65
CA LYS A 76 -12.35 -25.70 -19.27
C LYS A 76 -12.85 -26.85 -18.39
N SER A 77 -13.21 -26.54 -17.14
CA SER A 77 -13.76 -27.51 -16.19
C SER A 77 -15.07 -26.99 -15.59
N GLY A 78 -15.96 -27.90 -15.15
CA GLY A 78 -17.25 -27.53 -14.55
C GLY A 78 -17.11 -26.72 -13.26
N ASP A 79 -15.96 -26.82 -12.59
CA ASP A 79 -15.57 -26.08 -11.38
C ASP A 79 -14.61 -24.91 -11.67
N GLY A 80 -14.47 -24.49 -12.92
CA GLY A 80 -13.44 -23.55 -13.36
C GLY A 80 -13.42 -22.20 -12.63
N VAL A 81 -14.60 -21.65 -12.32
CA VAL A 81 -14.71 -20.38 -11.56
C VAL A 81 -14.14 -20.52 -10.15
N LEU A 82 -14.33 -21.67 -9.50
CA LEU A 82 -13.76 -21.92 -8.16
C LEU A 82 -12.24 -21.97 -8.23
N LYS A 83 -11.69 -22.70 -9.21
CA LYS A 83 -10.24 -22.79 -9.42
C LYS A 83 -9.60 -21.43 -9.72
N ILE A 84 -10.25 -20.59 -10.52
CA ILE A 84 -9.75 -19.23 -10.77
C ILE A 84 -9.79 -18.38 -9.48
N LYS A 85 -10.86 -18.47 -8.69
CA LYS A 85 -10.92 -17.75 -7.41
C LYS A 85 -9.80 -18.16 -6.46
N GLU A 86 -9.49 -19.44 -6.36
CA GLU A 86 -8.36 -19.92 -5.55
C GLU A 86 -7.02 -19.44 -6.12
N ALA A 87 -6.82 -19.47 -7.45
CA ALA A 87 -5.61 -18.90 -8.08
C ALA A 87 -5.39 -17.43 -7.72
N LEU A 88 -6.46 -16.62 -7.73
CA LEU A 88 -6.38 -15.20 -7.40
C LEU A 88 -6.16 -14.97 -5.90
N LYS A 89 -6.65 -15.84 -5.02
CA LYS A 89 -6.35 -15.78 -3.58
C LYS A 89 -4.88 -16.05 -3.30
N GLU A 90 -4.32 -17.11 -3.91
CA GLU A 90 -2.89 -17.42 -3.82
C GLU A 90 -2.05 -16.25 -4.31
N ALA A 91 -2.44 -15.66 -5.45
CA ALA A 91 -1.80 -14.48 -6.01
C ALA A 91 -1.88 -13.25 -5.09
N GLN A 92 -2.95 -13.10 -4.31
CA GLN A 92 -3.09 -11.99 -3.37
C GLN A 92 -2.29 -12.19 -2.08
N SER A 93 -1.97 -13.44 -1.72
CA SER A 93 -1.20 -13.79 -0.51
C SER A 93 0.32 -13.63 -0.63
N VAL A 94 0.84 -13.11 -1.75
CA VAL A 94 2.30 -13.00 -1.98
C VAL A 94 2.98 -11.92 -1.14
N THR A 95 2.21 -10.98 -0.59
CA THR A 95 2.74 -9.94 0.30
C THR A 95 1.85 -9.80 1.53
N THR A 96 2.50 -9.59 2.67
CA THR A 96 1.89 -9.14 3.93
C THR A 96 2.51 -7.83 4.40
N ASP A 97 3.30 -7.19 3.52
CA ASP A 97 3.93 -5.91 3.78
C ASP A 97 2.84 -4.84 3.91
N GLN A 98 2.92 -4.01 4.96
CA GLN A 98 1.95 -2.96 5.22
C GLN A 98 2.16 -1.77 4.29
N ASP A 99 3.36 -1.59 3.75
CA ASP A 99 3.71 -0.49 2.85
C ASP A 99 3.40 -0.83 1.38
N VAL A 100 3.09 -2.10 1.08
CA VAL A 100 2.76 -2.55 -0.27
C VAL A 100 1.32 -3.06 -0.34
N LYS A 101 0.48 -2.31 -1.06
CA LYS A 101 -0.91 -2.68 -1.30
C LYS A 101 -1.04 -3.44 -2.62
N LEU A 102 -1.57 -4.66 -2.57
CA LEU A 102 -1.85 -5.50 -3.73
C LEU A 102 -3.35 -5.74 -3.88
N GLU A 103 -3.91 -5.31 -5.01
CA GLU A 103 -5.33 -5.44 -5.34
C GLU A 103 -5.51 -6.20 -6.65
N ILE A 104 -6.36 -7.24 -6.60
CA ILE A 104 -6.72 -8.03 -7.77
C ILE A 104 -8.19 -7.83 -8.07
N SER A 105 -8.50 -7.33 -9.27
CA SER A 105 -9.88 -7.03 -9.69
C SER A 105 -10.25 -7.76 -10.97
N TYR A 106 -11.49 -8.25 -11.02
CA TYR A 106 -12.06 -8.83 -12.22
C TYR A 106 -12.39 -7.73 -13.24
N LEU A 107 -11.93 -7.90 -14.49
CA LEU A 107 -12.26 -7.00 -15.59
C LEU A 107 -13.26 -7.63 -16.55
N SER A 108 -12.83 -8.68 -17.23
CA SER A 108 -13.62 -9.39 -18.25
C SER A 108 -12.95 -10.73 -18.50
N PRO A 109 -13.66 -11.84 -18.74
CA PRO A 109 -12.98 -13.11 -18.97
C PRO A 109 -12.09 -13.03 -20.23
N PRO A 110 -10.88 -13.61 -20.23
CA PRO A 110 -10.20 -14.29 -19.11
C PRO A 110 -9.32 -13.38 -18.24
N ARG A 111 -9.45 -12.05 -18.33
CA ARG A 111 -8.58 -11.01 -17.73
C ARG A 111 -8.97 -10.58 -16.31
N TYR A 112 -7.95 -10.49 -15.47
CA TYR A 112 -7.97 -9.94 -14.12
C TYR A 112 -6.85 -8.91 -14.02
N ARG A 113 -7.14 -7.74 -13.46
CA ARG A 113 -6.14 -6.69 -13.21
C ARG A 113 -5.43 -6.97 -11.89
N VAL A 114 -4.12 -6.85 -11.90
CA VAL A 114 -3.25 -6.82 -10.74
C VAL A 114 -2.74 -5.39 -10.61
N HIS A 115 -3.12 -4.71 -9.53
CA HIS A 115 -2.74 -3.33 -9.23
C HIS A 115 -1.89 -3.34 -7.96
N VAL A 116 -0.73 -2.69 -8.02
CA VAL A 116 0.21 -2.61 -6.89
C VAL A 116 0.54 -1.15 -6.60
N THR A 117 0.36 -0.75 -5.35
CA THR A 117 0.84 0.52 -4.79
C THR A 117 1.98 0.22 -3.83
N ALA A 118 3.12 0.89 -3.97
CA ALA A 118 4.31 0.64 -3.13
C ALA A 118 5.15 1.92 -2.94
N PRO A 119 6.13 1.95 -2.02
CA PRO A 119 7.00 3.10 -1.82
C PRO A 119 7.93 3.36 -3.02
N ASP A 120 8.29 2.31 -3.75
CA ASP A 120 9.21 2.38 -4.87
C ASP A 120 8.91 1.33 -5.96
N TYR A 121 9.39 1.59 -7.19
CA TYR A 121 9.15 0.72 -8.34
C TYR A 121 9.71 -0.68 -8.19
N LYS A 122 10.82 -0.86 -7.45
CA LYS A 122 11.44 -2.17 -7.30
C LYS A 122 10.53 -3.06 -6.46
N SER A 123 10.07 -2.56 -5.32
CA SER A 123 9.09 -3.25 -4.46
C SER A 123 7.80 -3.56 -5.22
N ALA A 124 7.30 -2.60 -6.01
CA ALA A 124 6.12 -2.80 -6.83
C ALA A 124 6.30 -3.91 -7.89
N GLU A 125 7.39 -3.86 -8.68
CA GLU A 125 7.69 -4.83 -9.74
C GLU A 125 7.91 -6.24 -9.19
N ASP A 126 8.55 -6.36 -8.02
CA ASP A 126 8.75 -7.64 -7.38
C ASP A 126 7.43 -8.27 -6.93
N VAL A 127 6.52 -7.48 -6.33
CA VAL A 127 5.21 -7.99 -5.88
C VAL A 127 4.29 -8.33 -7.05
N ILE A 128 4.21 -7.48 -8.07
CA ILE A 128 3.31 -7.76 -9.21
C ILE A 128 3.72 -9.03 -9.96
N ARG A 129 5.03 -9.24 -10.12
CA ARG A 129 5.59 -10.42 -10.78
C ARG A 129 5.29 -11.68 -9.99
N GLN A 130 5.56 -11.68 -8.68
CA GLN A 130 5.27 -12.82 -7.80
C GLN A 130 3.78 -13.15 -7.77
N SER A 131 2.92 -12.14 -7.68
CA SER A 131 1.47 -12.30 -7.70
C SER A 131 1.01 -12.96 -9.00
N ALA A 132 1.49 -12.46 -10.13
CA ALA A 132 1.13 -13.00 -11.43
C ALA A 132 1.66 -14.43 -11.65
N GLU A 133 2.90 -14.70 -11.27
CA GLU A 133 3.50 -16.03 -11.31
C GLU A 133 2.68 -17.02 -10.48
N LYS A 134 2.28 -16.66 -9.26
CA LYS A 134 1.45 -17.53 -8.41
C LYS A 134 0.09 -17.86 -9.01
N ALA A 135 -0.59 -16.86 -9.59
CA ALA A 135 -1.86 -17.08 -10.28
C ALA A 135 -1.72 -18.07 -11.45
N VAL A 136 -0.67 -17.88 -12.26
CA VAL A 136 -0.40 -18.68 -13.47
C VAL A 136 0.03 -20.10 -13.10
N GLU A 137 0.94 -20.26 -12.14
CA GLU A 137 1.37 -21.58 -11.63
C GLU A 137 0.18 -22.38 -11.11
N TYR A 138 -0.67 -21.75 -10.29
CA TYR A 138 -1.84 -22.41 -9.74
C TYR A 138 -2.78 -22.91 -10.85
N ILE A 139 -3.13 -22.05 -11.81
CA ILE A 139 -4.10 -22.45 -12.84
C ILE A 139 -3.56 -23.56 -13.75
N ILE A 140 -2.25 -23.51 -14.09
CA ILE A 140 -1.57 -24.54 -14.89
C ILE A 140 -1.57 -25.88 -14.14
N ALA A 141 -1.25 -25.87 -12.84
CA ALA A 141 -1.27 -27.08 -12.01
C ALA A 141 -2.66 -27.75 -11.95
N HIS A 142 -3.73 -26.98 -12.18
CA HIS A 142 -5.12 -27.46 -12.16
C HIS A 142 -5.72 -27.72 -13.55
N GLY A 143 -4.89 -27.73 -14.60
CA GLY A 143 -5.26 -28.07 -15.97
C GLY A 143 -5.86 -26.90 -16.78
N GLY A 144 -5.57 -25.66 -16.37
CA GLY A 144 -5.90 -24.47 -17.12
C GLY A 144 -4.69 -23.86 -17.84
N GLU A 145 -4.91 -22.67 -18.39
CA GLU A 145 -3.91 -21.86 -19.10
C GLU A 145 -3.86 -20.48 -18.43
N GLY A 146 -2.65 -19.96 -18.26
CA GLY A 146 -2.40 -18.68 -17.60
C GLY A 146 -1.29 -17.90 -18.29
N ARG A 147 -1.43 -16.57 -18.38
CA ARG A 147 -0.33 -15.68 -18.77
C ARG A 147 -0.40 -14.32 -18.09
N PHE A 148 0.75 -13.74 -17.82
CA PHE A 148 0.89 -12.36 -17.38
C PHE A 148 1.10 -11.43 -18.57
N ILE A 149 0.43 -10.28 -18.56
CA ILE A 149 0.51 -9.23 -19.57
C ILE A 149 0.87 -7.94 -18.85
N ARG A 150 2.01 -7.37 -19.24
CA ARG A 150 2.40 -6.02 -18.82
C ARG A 150 1.87 -5.03 -19.85
N ASP A 151 1.15 -4.00 -19.41
CA ASP A 151 0.92 -2.84 -20.27
C ASP A 151 2.24 -2.08 -20.34
N ALA A 152 3.01 -2.32 -21.40
CA ALA A 152 4.13 -1.47 -21.75
C ALA A 152 3.54 -0.16 -22.30
N LYS A 153 3.58 0.90 -21.49
CA LYS A 153 3.47 2.27 -21.98
C LYS A 153 4.84 2.78 -22.39
#